data_AF-P75535-F1
#
_entry.id   AF-P75535-F1
#
_cell.length_a   1.000
_cell.length_b   1.000
_cell.length_c   1.000
_cell.angle_alpha   90.00
_cell.angle_beta   90.00
_cell.angle_gamma   90.00
#
_symmetry.space_group_name_H-M   'P 1'
#
loop_
_entity.id
_entity.type
_entity.pdbx_description
1 polymer ?
#
loop_
_entity_poly.entity_id
_entity_poly.type
_entity_poly.pdbx_seq_one_letter_code
_entity_poly.pdbx_strand_id
1 'polypeptide(L)'
;MDKLINKPQPLTSDISTSGFIYFAVVFVAIMGYLLFKNLLFLFFFKRYPKNTPKIGVGNITTIAMIIAVAVSIVLVLMALAGGLAAALFRGYPGFRVTLELILVKISGLLFGPIVGIFSAATIDFLTVIFSGGVFNVGYVLGAILTGMIAGILREVLISTALLHNRNLSDFAYLVLSIGMVIAAFLITQFFVLGISNNLKEIKGDEEFRLKFNAPSIVFELSLTQYANILLYFTIAIVIAMLVLYIVWLVKQRHLSFEHSRFFYRSYKHANHQFTLFVLTKENWFYLILNVITLASTSLLMINIAFIPIFDTQTTGQTYEFWLLARLLFAPVIFLLDIIVIYPILLLLTPLMLKGFKTAVSKNQRKTLKQSFTDLQSVVLPIINKRKHQQLRQEELKRLARATHFDLTEGEMEKLLVEFKTITQSFDRVMNIDTTSVEPMYAPFNTSPTPLRKDKVIVEKHPEKLLANCKEMSVGFVKV
;
A
#
# COMPACT_ATOMS: atom_id res chain seq x y z
N MET A 1 36.34 26.62 -53.22
CA MET A 1 37.03 25.95 -52.10
C MET A 1 36.34 26.20 -50.75
N ASP A 2 35.11 26.76 -50.75
CA ASP A 2 34.29 27.04 -49.54
C ASP A 2 33.13 26.04 -49.33
N LYS A 3 33.28 24.78 -49.76
CA LYS A 3 32.25 23.71 -49.57
C LYS A 3 32.67 22.61 -48.60
N LEU A 4 33.74 22.84 -47.84
CA LEU A 4 34.12 21.97 -46.74
C LEU A 4 33.50 22.55 -45.46
N ILE A 5 32.81 21.70 -44.71
CA ILE A 5 32.53 21.86 -43.27
C ILE A 5 31.18 22.52 -42.94
N ASN A 6 30.08 21.87 -43.33
CA ASN A 6 29.00 21.64 -42.38
C ASN A 6 28.95 20.13 -42.16
N LYS A 7 29.79 19.62 -41.23
CA LYS A 7 29.57 18.27 -40.71
C LYS A 7 28.19 18.30 -40.07
N PRO A 8 27.23 17.47 -40.50
CA PRO A 8 25.93 17.40 -39.84
C PRO A 8 26.19 17.18 -38.35
N GLN A 9 25.65 18.06 -37.50
CA GLN A 9 25.73 17.86 -36.06
C GLN A 9 25.21 16.45 -35.77
N PRO A 10 25.88 15.70 -34.88
CA PRO A 10 25.48 14.33 -34.61
C PRO A 10 24.06 14.35 -34.03
N LEU A 11 23.12 13.75 -34.76
CA LEU A 11 21.69 13.62 -34.43
C LEU A 11 21.42 13.19 -32.96
N THR A 12 22.42 12.58 -32.33
CA THR A 12 22.42 12.12 -30.94
C THR A 12 22.36 13.25 -29.90
N SER A 13 22.82 14.47 -30.19
CA SER A 13 22.79 15.60 -29.23
C SER A 13 21.36 16.06 -28.94
N ASP A 14 20.52 16.11 -29.96
CA ASP A 14 19.17 16.64 -29.87
C ASP A 14 18.26 15.66 -29.12
N ILE A 15 18.49 14.35 -29.33
CA ILE A 15 17.79 13.28 -28.62
C ILE A 15 18.16 13.26 -27.13
N SER A 16 19.42 13.49 -26.73
CA SER A 16 19.73 13.65 -25.28
C SER A 16 18.92 14.78 -24.67
N THR A 17 18.88 15.91 -25.36
CA THR A 17 18.31 17.15 -24.85
C THR A 17 16.82 16.95 -24.58
N SER A 18 16.10 16.26 -25.46
CA SER A 18 14.70 15.89 -25.23
C SER A 18 14.52 14.96 -24.03
N GLY A 19 15.44 14.02 -23.81
CA GLY A 19 15.48 13.19 -22.60
C GLY A 19 15.64 14.01 -21.32
N PHE A 20 16.63 14.91 -21.27
CA PHE A 20 16.83 15.78 -20.10
C PHE A 20 15.64 16.72 -19.86
N ILE A 21 15.03 17.26 -20.92
CA ILE A 21 13.81 18.08 -20.81
C ILE A 21 12.67 17.25 -20.22
N TYR A 22 12.46 16.01 -20.69
CA TYR A 22 11.43 15.13 -20.14
C TYR A 22 11.66 14.82 -18.66
N PHE A 23 12.91 14.46 -18.30
CA PHE A 23 13.27 14.27 -16.91
C PHE A 23 12.92 15.51 -16.09
N ALA A 24 13.35 16.70 -16.53
CA ALA A 24 13.11 17.95 -15.82
C ALA A 24 11.61 18.24 -15.66
N VAL A 25 10.81 18.09 -16.73
CA VAL A 25 9.36 18.32 -16.69
C VAL A 25 8.67 17.34 -15.74
N VAL A 26 8.94 16.03 -15.87
CA VAL A 26 8.35 15.01 -15.00
C VAL A 26 8.79 15.19 -13.56
N PHE A 27 10.07 15.46 -13.31
CA PHE A 27 10.63 15.68 -11.99
C PHE A 27 10.04 16.92 -11.32
N VAL A 28 9.97 18.06 -12.03
CA VAL A 28 9.39 19.31 -11.50
C VAL A 28 7.89 19.14 -11.25
N ALA A 29 7.15 18.50 -12.15
CA ALA A 29 5.72 18.24 -11.95
C ALA A 29 5.48 17.40 -10.69
N ILE A 30 6.28 16.37 -10.49
CA ILE A 30 6.23 15.50 -9.33
C ILE A 30 6.62 16.22 -8.04
N MET A 31 7.73 16.95 -8.05
CA MET A 31 8.19 17.71 -6.87
C MET A 31 7.19 18.82 -6.53
N GLY A 32 6.64 19.48 -7.53
CA GLY A 32 5.56 20.45 -7.40
C GLY A 32 4.31 19.83 -6.75
N TYR A 33 3.90 18.63 -7.20
CA TYR A 33 2.81 17.89 -6.57
C TYR A 33 3.09 17.56 -5.10
N LEU A 34 4.29 17.08 -4.77
CA LEU A 34 4.67 16.76 -3.39
C LEU A 34 4.69 18.00 -2.50
N LEU A 35 5.24 19.11 -2.99
CA LEU A 35 5.25 20.39 -2.28
C LEU A 35 3.83 20.94 -2.10
N PHE A 36 3.01 20.93 -3.15
CA PHE A 36 1.63 21.39 -3.12
C PHE A 36 0.80 20.57 -2.13
N LYS A 37 0.92 19.24 -2.15
CA LYS A 37 0.27 18.34 -1.19
C LYS A 37 0.69 18.67 0.24
N ASN A 38 1.98 18.87 0.48
CA ASN A 38 2.50 19.23 1.81
C ASN A 38 1.99 20.61 2.27
N LEU A 39 1.94 21.59 1.37
CA LEU A 39 1.39 22.93 1.64
C LEU A 39 -0.11 22.88 1.91
N LEU A 40 -0.88 22.16 1.10
CA LEU A 40 -2.32 21.98 1.27
C LEU A 40 -2.61 21.30 2.61
N PHE A 41 -1.82 20.28 2.97
CA PHE A 41 -1.97 19.60 4.26
C PHE A 41 -1.64 20.53 5.43
N LEU A 42 -0.57 21.34 5.31
CA LEU A 42 -0.20 22.35 6.30
C LEU A 42 -1.30 23.41 6.45
N PHE A 43 -1.86 23.89 5.34
CA PHE A 43 -2.86 24.95 5.30
C PHE A 43 -4.22 24.50 5.86
N PHE A 44 -4.78 23.39 5.33
CA PHE A 44 -6.11 22.92 5.73
C PHE A 44 -6.13 22.22 7.08
N PHE A 45 -5.09 21.45 7.42
CA PHE A 45 -5.10 20.65 8.64
C PHE A 45 -4.26 21.26 9.78
N LYS A 46 -3.56 22.39 9.56
CA LYS A 46 -2.61 23.01 10.52
C LYS A 46 -1.67 21.98 11.15
N ARG A 47 -1.33 20.93 10.40
CA ARG A 47 -0.52 19.81 10.85
C ARG A 47 0.60 19.61 9.86
N TYR A 48 1.80 19.38 10.39
CA TYR A 48 2.91 18.94 9.57
C TYR A 48 2.55 17.59 8.91
N PRO A 49 2.84 17.41 7.60
CA PRO A 49 2.64 16.13 6.94
C PRO A 49 3.46 15.06 7.67
N LYS A 50 2.77 14.17 8.40
CA LYS A 50 3.38 13.15 9.26
C LYS A 50 4.05 12.00 8.50
N ASN A 51 4.14 12.10 7.17
CA ASN A 51 4.59 11.03 6.29
C ASN A 51 6.07 11.11 5.93
N THR A 52 6.80 12.13 6.39
CA THR A 52 8.27 12.06 6.31
C THR A 52 8.74 11.01 7.31
N PRO A 53 9.40 9.92 6.86
CA PRO A 53 9.97 8.96 7.79
C PRO A 53 10.92 9.73 8.70
N LYS A 54 10.66 9.69 10.01
CA LYS A 54 11.64 10.23 10.96
C LYS A 54 12.94 9.50 10.69
N ILE A 55 13.99 10.27 10.41
CA ILE A 55 15.36 9.77 10.22
C ILE A 55 15.85 9.30 11.60
N GLY A 56 15.40 8.12 12.01
CA GLY A 56 15.90 7.41 13.17
C GLY A 56 17.02 6.48 12.73
N VAL A 57 17.98 6.23 13.62
CA VAL A 57 19.13 5.32 13.35
C VAL A 57 18.66 3.99 12.77
N GLY A 58 17.59 3.40 13.31
CA GLY A 58 17.02 2.14 12.79
C GLY A 58 16.53 2.22 11.34
N ASN A 59 15.94 3.35 10.92
CA ASN A 59 15.51 3.55 9.53
C ASN A 59 16.72 3.69 8.61
N ILE A 60 17.75 4.44 9.03
CA ILE A 60 19.00 4.58 8.26
C ILE A 60 19.65 3.22 8.06
N THR A 61 19.77 2.40 9.12
CA THR A 61 20.34 1.05 9.04
C THR A 61 19.53 0.15 8.10
N THR A 62 18.19 0.24 8.13
CA THR A 62 17.34 -0.56 7.23
C THR A 62 17.50 -0.13 5.77
N ILE A 63 17.59 1.18 5.51
CA ILE A 63 17.85 1.71 4.17
C ILE A 63 19.22 1.24 3.67
N ALA A 64 20.26 1.37 4.50
CA ALA A 64 21.61 0.91 4.17
C ALA A 64 21.67 -0.60 3.91
N MET A 65 20.95 -1.40 4.70
CA MET A 65 20.83 -2.84 4.49
C MET A 65 20.17 -3.16 3.15
N ILE A 66 19.09 -2.48 2.79
CA ILE A 66 18.41 -2.68 1.49
C ILE A 66 19.31 -2.28 0.32
N ILE A 67 20.04 -1.18 0.42
CA ILE A 67 21.02 -0.77 -0.59
C ILE A 67 22.13 -1.83 -0.71
N ALA A 68 22.70 -2.30 0.41
CA ALA A 68 23.75 -3.31 0.41
C ALA A 68 23.27 -4.64 -0.19
N VAL A 69 22.07 -5.09 0.17
CA VAL A 69 21.46 -6.30 -0.40
C VAL A 69 21.18 -6.13 -1.89
N ALA A 70 20.67 -4.96 -2.30
CA ALA A 70 20.41 -4.65 -3.70
C ALA A 70 21.70 -4.75 -4.54
N VAL A 71 22.75 -4.05 -4.12
CA VAL A 71 24.07 -4.09 -4.78
C VAL A 71 24.63 -5.51 -4.79
N SER A 72 24.52 -6.25 -3.67
CA SER A 72 25.00 -7.64 -3.58
C SER A 72 24.27 -8.58 -4.54
N ILE A 73 22.94 -8.47 -4.65
CA ILE A 73 22.15 -9.29 -5.58
C ILE A 73 22.56 -9.00 -7.03
N VAL A 74 22.72 -7.72 -7.39
CA VAL A 74 23.14 -7.35 -8.74
C VAL A 74 24.53 -7.88 -9.06
N LEU A 75 25.48 -7.77 -8.13
CA LEU A 75 26.84 -8.31 -8.31
C LEU A 75 26.84 -9.84 -8.42
N VAL A 76 26.05 -10.53 -7.61
CA VAL A 76 25.91 -11.99 -7.69
C VAL A 76 25.27 -12.40 -9.01
N LEU A 77 24.25 -11.69 -9.49
CA LEU A 77 23.64 -11.94 -10.80
C LEU A 77 24.65 -11.73 -11.94
N MET A 78 25.47 -10.68 -11.87
CA MET A 78 26.53 -10.45 -12.85
C MET A 78 27.60 -11.55 -12.81
N ALA A 79 27.97 -12.04 -11.62
CA ALA A 79 28.96 -13.11 -11.47
C ALA A 79 28.41 -14.47 -11.93
N LEU A 80 27.17 -14.81 -11.55
CA LEU A 80 26.53 -16.09 -11.87
C LEU A 80 26.16 -16.21 -13.34
N ALA A 81 25.74 -15.12 -13.95
CA ALA A 81 25.15 -15.20 -15.28
C ALA A 81 26.16 -15.47 -16.41
N GLY A 82 27.45 -15.65 -16.07
CA GLY A 82 28.47 -16.14 -16.99
C GLY A 82 28.61 -15.29 -18.25
N GLY A 83 29.43 -15.74 -19.20
CA GLY A 83 29.85 -14.95 -20.35
C GLY A 83 28.73 -14.21 -21.10
N LEU A 84 27.52 -14.78 -21.23
CA LEU A 84 26.45 -14.18 -22.02
C LEU A 84 25.75 -13.01 -21.31
N ALA A 85 25.30 -13.15 -20.05
CA ALA A 85 24.64 -12.02 -19.41
C ALA A 85 25.66 -10.98 -18.91
N ALA A 86 26.88 -11.39 -18.56
CA ALA A 86 27.97 -10.43 -18.32
C ALA A 86 28.28 -9.64 -19.60
N ALA A 87 28.28 -10.28 -20.77
CA ALA A 87 28.41 -9.59 -22.05
C ALA A 87 27.19 -8.70 -22.34
N LEU A 88 25.96 -9.14 -22.04
CA LEU A 88 24.77 -8.29 -22.19
C LEU A 88 24.81 -7.09 -21.25
N PHE A 89 25.24 -7.24 -19.99
CA PHE A 89 25.33 -6.13 -19.05
C PHE A 89 26.43 -5.13 -19.40
N ARG A 90 27.55 -5.61 -19.95
CA ARG A 90 28.65 -4.74 -20.40
C ARG A 90 28.36 -4.10 -21.76
N GLY A 91 27.79 -4.86 -22.69
CA GLY A 91 27.48 -4.41 -24.04
C GLY A 91 26.19 -3.58 -24.13
N TYR A 92 25.23 -3.83 -23.25
CA TYR A 92 23.93 -3.17 -23.21
C TYR A 92 23.61 -2.69 -21.80
N PRO A 93 24.19 -1.54 -21.37
CA PRO A 93 24.00 -1.01 -20.03
C PRO A 93 22.52 -0.75 -19.70
N GLY A 94 21.68 -0.49 -20.71
CA GLY A 94 20.24 -0.38 -20.54
C GLY A 94 19.56 -1.62 -19.92
N PHE A 95 20.03 -2.85 -20.18
CA PHE A 95 19.47 -4.06 -19.57
C PHE A 95 19.88 -4.20 -18.11
N ARG A 96 21.12 -3.81 -17.78
CA ARG A 96 21.64 -3.77 -16.40
C ARG A 96 20.75 -2.90 -15.53
N VAL A 97 20.49 -1.68 -16.01
CA VAL A 97 19.66 -0.68 -15.34
C VAL A 97 18.26 -1.23 -15.10
N THR A 98 17.63 -1.91 -16.07
CA THR A 98 16.29 -2.49 -15.88
C THR A 98 16.22 -3.48 -14.71
N LEU A 99 17.27 -4.26 -14.44
CA LEU A 99 17.31 -5.13 -13.26
C LEU A 99 17.56 -4.35 -11.97
N GLU A 100 18.46 -3.37 -11.99
CA GLU A 100 18.69 -2.48 -10.85
C GLU A 100 17.40 -1.74 -10.44
N LEU A 101 16.59 -1.33 -11.43
CA LEU A 101 15.30 -0.67 -11.22
C LEU A 101 14.32 -1.50 -10.39
N ILE A 102 14.38 -2.84 -10.44
CA ILE A 102 13.52 -3.71 -9.60
C ILE A 102 13.76 -3.44 -8.11
N LEU A 103 15.03 -3.32 -7.72
CA LEU A 103 15.43 -3.09 -6.34
C LEU A 103 15.14 -1.64 -5.92
N VAL A 104 15.35 -0.69 -6.83
CA VAL A 104 15.00 0.72 -6.64
C VAL A 104 13.49 0.90 -6.40
N LYS A 105 12.65 0.19 -7.16
CA LYS A 105 11.18 0.16 -6.98
C LYS A 105 10.80 -0.28 -5.58
N ILE A 106 11.42 -1.36 -5.07
CA ILE A 106 11.17 -1.87 -3.71
C ILE A 106 11.56 -0.83 -2.66
N SER A 107 12.74 -0.22 -2.78
CA SER A 107 13.20 0.80 -1.84
C SER A 107 12.28 2.03 -1.81
N GLY A 108 11.94 2.59 -2.99
CA GLY A 108 11.03 3.72 -3.09
C GLY A 108 9.64 3.39 -2.52
N LEU A 109 9.10 2.21 -2.84
CA LEU A 109 7.83 1.76 -2.29
C LEU A 109 7.90 1.53 -0.77
N LEU A 110 9.02 1.15 -0.17
CA LEU A 110 9.11 0.91 1.28
C LEU A 110 9.35 2.17 2.11
N PHE A 111 10.03 3.17 1.56
CA PHE A 111 10.48 4.34 2.33
C PHE A 111 9.92 5.68 1.87
N GLY A 112 9.29 5.75 0.69
CA GLY A 112 8.75 6.98 0.13
C GLY A 112 9.70 7.65 -0.88
N PRO A 113 9.28 8.78 -1.49
CA PRO A 113 9.91 9.30 -2.70
C PRO A 113 11.32 9.84 -2.48
N ILE A 114 11.57 10.55 -1.37
CA ILE A 114 12.88 11.14 -1.07
C ILE A 114 13.94 10.04 -0.88
N VAL A 115 13.62 9.02 -0.09
CA VAL A 115 14.51 7.88 0.13
C VAL A 115 14.63 7.05 -1.15
N GLY A 116 13.55 6.95 -1.93
CA GLY A 116 13.56 6.37 -3.28
C GLY A 116 14.60 7.03 -4.18
N ILE A 117 14.63 8.37 -4.26
CA ILE A 117 15.63 9.14 -5.03
C ILE A 117 17.06 8.82 -4.55
N PHE A 118 17.29 8.91 -3.24
CA PHE A 118 18.64 8.71 -2.68
C PHE A 118 19.15 7.28 -2.87
N SER A 119 18.28 6.28 -2.58
CA SER A 119 18.62 4.87 -2.77
C SER A 119 18.83 4.52 -4.24
N ALA A 120 18.04 5.10 -5.15
CA ALA A 120 18.20 4.92 -6.58
C ALA A 120 19.57 5.38 -7.08
N ALA A 121 19.95 6.62 -6.75
CA ALA A 121 21.25 7.16 -7.12
C ALA A 121 22.37 6.30 -6.55
N THR A 122 22.29 5.94 -5.26
CA THR A 122 23.33 5.16 -4.59
C THR A 122 23.47 3.74 -5.16
N ILE A 123 22.35 3.06 -5.45
CA ILE A 123 22.37 1.71 -6.05
C ILE A 123 23.02 1.75 -7.43
N ASP A 124 22.65 2.70 -8.29
CA ASP A 124 23.23 2.82 -9.64
C ASP A 124 24.73 3.16 -9.57
N PHE A 125 25.12 4.16 -8.76
CA PHE A 125 26.54 4.51 -8.57
C PHE A 125 27.38 3.34 -8.06
N LEU A 126 26.94 2.65 -7.00
CA LEU A 126 27.67 1.52 -6.45
C LEU A 126 27.74 0.35 -7.45
N THR A 127 26.66 0.10 -8.19
CA THR A 127 26.64 -0.96 -9.19
C THR A 127 27.61 -0.65 -10.33
N VAL A 128 27.66 0.59 -10.81
CA VAL A 128 28.63 1.01 -11.82
C VAL A 128 30.07 0.84 -11.31
N ILE A 129 30.37 1.29 -10.09
CA ILE A 129 31.71 1.19 -9.48
C ILE A 129 32.15 -0.27 -9.38
N PHE A 130 31.30 -1.17 -8.89
CA PHE A 130 31.67 -2.55 -8.64
C PHE A 130 31.56 -3.47 -9.86
N SER A 131 30.70 -3.16 -10.84
CA SER A 131 30.55 -3.96 -12.06
C SER A 131 31.57 -3.63 -13.15
N GLY A 132 32.21 -2.45 -13.06
CA GLY A 132 33.03 -1.90 -14.14
C GLY A 132 32.22 -1.57 -15.40
N GLY A 133 30.91 -1.35 -15.27
CA GLY A 133 30.04 -1.01 -16.38
C GLY A 133 30.17 0.44 -16.83
N VAL A 134 29.63 0.75 -18.01
CA VAL A 134 29.61 2.13 -18.54
C VAL A 134 28.74 3.03 -17.66
N PHE A 135 29.30 4.16 -17.23
CA PHE A 135 28.56 5.21 -16.53
C PHE A 135 27.87 6.12 -17.55
N ASN A 136 26.55 6.27 -17.44
CA ASN A 136 25.80 7.26 -18.20
C ASN A 136 24.80 7.96 -17.27
N VAL A 137 24.86 9.29 -17.24
CA VAL A 137 24.01 10.14 -16.41
C VAL A 137 22.53 9.88 -16.65
N GLY A 138 22.13 9.57 -17.89
CA GLY A 138 20.74 9.24 -18.22
C GLY A 138 20.19 8.02 -17.48
N TYR A 139 21.02 7.01 -17.23
CA TYR A 139 20.61 5.84 -16.46
C TYR A 139 20.43 6.16 -14.97
N VAL A 140 21.33 6.97 -14.40
CA VAL A 140 21.20 7.50 -13.03
C VAL A 140 19.88 8.26 -12.89
N LEU A 141 19.56 9.12 -13.86
CA LEU A 141 18.30 9.87 -13.88
C LEU A 141 17.08 8.96 -13.98
N GLY A 142 17.15 7.90 -14.80
CA GLY A 142 16.09 6.89 -14.93
C GLY A 142 15.86 6.12 -13.63
N ALA A 143 16.94 5.78 -12.91
CA ALA A 143 16.88 5.21 -11.58
C ALA A 143 16.22 6.17 -10.59
N ILE A 144 16.67 7.43 -10.54
CA ILE A 144 16.10 8.47 -9.67
C ILE A 144 14.59 8.63 -9.90
N LEU A 145 14.15 8.73 -11.17
CA LEU A 145 12.72 8.81 -11.49
C LEU A 145 11.97 7.58 -11.02
N THR A 146 12.53 6.39 -11.21
CA THR A 146 11.89 5.13 -10.79
C THR A 146 11.69 5.08 -9.26
N GLY A 147 12.72 5.42 -8.48
CA GLY A 147 12.64 5.45 -7.02
C GLY A 147 11.63 6.50 -6.54
N MET A 148 11.60 7.65 -7.20
CA MET A 148 10.64 8.72 -6.92
C MET A 148 9.19 8.31 -7.22
N ILE A 149 8.92 7.76 -8.41
CA ILE A 149 7.60 7.26 -8.82
C ILE A 149 7.11 6.18 -7.85
N ALA A 150 7.97 5.23 -7.47
CA ALA A 150 7.63 4.19 -6.50
C ALA A 150 7.20 4.76 -5.15
N GLY A 151 7.90 5.79 -4.67
CA GLY A 151 7.56 6.46 -3.42
C GLY A 151 6.27 7.26 -3.48
N ILE A 152 6.01 7.98 -4.57
CA ILE A 152 4.76 8.73 -4.77
C ILE A 152 3.58 7.80 -4.87
N LEU A 153 3.72 6.70 -5.62
CA LEU A 153 2.67 5.72 -5.77
C LEU A 153 2.22 5.18 -4.41
N ARG A 154 3.18 4.84 -3.54
CA ARG A 154 2.86 4.50 -2.14
C ARG A 154 2.13 5.63 -1.44
N GLU A 155 2.63 6.85 -1.52
CA GLU A 155 2.04 7.98 -0.81
C GLU A 155 0.61 8.29 -1.24
N VAL A 156 0.32 8.20 -2.55
CA VAL A 156 -1.00 8.40 -3.13
C VAL A 156 -1.93 7.28 -2.68
N LEU A 157 -1.50 6.03 -2.80
CA LEU A 157 -2.33 4.86 -2.49
C LEU A 157 -2.56 4.64 -0.99
N ILE A 158 -1.57 4.91 -0.12
CA ILE A 158 -1.79 4.87 1.34
C ILE A 158 -2.75 5.98 1.78
N SER A 159 -2.73 7.14 1.12
CA SER A 159 -3.60 8.25 1.50
C SER A 159 -5.09 7.91 1.34
N THR A 160 -5.44 7.04 0.39
CA THR A 160 -6.82 6.60 0.19
C THR A 160 -7.26 5.45 1.07
N ALA A 161 -6.32 4.64 1.56
CA ALA A 161 -6.61 3.64 2.58
C ALA A 161 -7.07 4.26 3.92
N LEU A 162 -6.91 5.58 4.11
CA LEU A 162 -7.38 6.31 5.29
C LEU A 162 -8.88 6.68 5.25
N LEU A 163 -9.59 6.42 4.15
CA LEU A 163 -11.03 6.64 4.07
C LEU A 163 -11.77 5.73 5.06
N HIS A 164 -12.68 6.31 5.84
CA HIS A 164 -13.35 5.61 6.97
C HIS A 164 -14.26 4.46 6.53
N ASN A 165 -14.78 4.49 5.30
CA ASN A 165 -15.64 3.45 4.76
C ASN A 165 -14.82 2.44 3.95
N ARG A 166 -14.69 1.23 4.46
CA ARG A 166 -13.87 0.15 3.87
C ARG A 166 -14.23 -0.16 2.42
N ASN A 167 -15.53 -0.27 2.09
CA ASN A 167 -15.91 -0.60 0.70
C ASN A 167 -15.59 0.55 -0.26
N LEU A 168 -15.74 1.79 0.19
CA LEU A 168 -15.43 2.98 -0.61
C LEU A 168 -13.91 3.17 -0.75
N SER A 169 -13.13 2.86 0.30
CA SER A 169 -11.67 2.93 0.24
C SER A 169 -11.13 1.97 -0.83
N ASP A 170 -11.71 0.77 -0.92
CA ASP A 170 -11.17 -0.30 -1.76
C ASP A 170 -11.45 -0.04 -3.24
N PHE A 171 -12.66 0.45 -3.54
CA PHE A 171 -13.01 0.94 -4.87
C PHE A 171 -12.20 2.18 -5.27
N ALA A 172 -12.08 3.17 -4.38
CA ALA A 172 -11.28 4.38 -4.65
C ALA A 172 -9.81 4.04 -4.92
N TYR A 173 -9.27 3.07 -4.20
CA TYR A 173 -7.90 2.57 -4.39
C TYR A 173 -7.69 1.98 -5.78
N LEU A 174 -8.65 1.16 -6.25
CA LEU A 174 -8.64 0.60 -7.60
C LEU A 174 -8.71 1.70 -8.67
N VAL A 175 -9.65 2.64 -8.53
CA VAL A 175 -9.85 3.74 -9.48
C VAL A 175 -8.59 4.59 -9.60
N LEU A 176 -7.94 4.92 -8.49
CA LEU A 176 -6.67 5.67 -8.51
C LEU A 176 -5.53 4.88 -9.14
N SER A 177 -5.46 3.58 -8.85
CA SER A 177 -4.46 2.70 -9.45
C SER A 177 -4.61 2.65 -10.97
N ILE A 178 -5.84 2.48 -11.47
CA ILE A 178 -6.15 2.52 -12.91
C ILE A 178 -5.83 3.90 -13.49
N GLY A 179 -6.24 4.98 -12.81
CA GLY A 179 -5.97 6.35 -13.22
C GLY A 179 -4.47 6.65 -13.38
N MET A 180 -3.63 6.13 -12.49
CA MET A 180 -2.17 6.27 -12.60
C MET A 180 -1.59 5.51 -13.79
N VAL A 181 -2.07 4.29 -14.07
CA VAL A 181 -1.64 3.53 -15.27
C VAL A 181 -2.03 4.26 -16.55
N ILE A 182 -3.27 4.78 -16.62
CA ILE A 182 -3.74 5.57 -17.77
C ILE A 182 -2.92 6.86 -17.94
N ALA A 183 -2.66 7.58 -16.84
CA ALA A 183 -1.83 8.78 -16.89
C ALA A 183 -0.41 8.47 -17.37
N ALA A 184 0.21 7.38 -16.88
CA ALA A 184 1.52 6.94 -17.35
C ALA A 184 1.51 6.59 -18.85
N PHE A 185 0.45 5.94 -19.34
CA PHE A 185 0.25 5.67 -20.77
C PHE A 185 0.18 6.97 -21.58
N LEU A 186 -0.65 7.93 -21.17
CA LEU A 186 -0.79 9.21 -21.87
C LEU A 186 0.51 10.01 -21.90
N ILE A 187 1.24 10.07 -20.78
CA ILE A 187 2.55 10.73 -20.70
C ILE A 187 3.55 10.06 -21.65
N THR A 188 3.57 8.72 -21.66
CA THR A 188 4.46 7.94 -22.54
C THR A 188 4.12 8.19 -24.01
N GLN A 189 2.83 8.17 -24.38
CA GLN A 189 2.38 8.46 -25.73
C GLN A 189 2.76 9.88 -26.16
N PHE A 190 2.42 10.88 -25.34
CA PHE A 190 2.75 12.28 -25.63
C PHE A 190 4.25 12.46 -25.86
N PHE A 191 5.07 11.83 -25.02
CA PHE A 191 6.51 11.96 -25.13
C PHE A 191 7.10 11.26 -26.36
N VAL A 192 6.70 10.00 -26.61
CA VAL A 192 7.19 9.23 -27.76
C VAL A 192 6.75 9.87 -29.08
N LEU A 193 5.51 10.35 -29.16
CA LEU A 193 5.02 11.10 -30.32
C LEU A 193 5.78 12.41 -30.50
N GLY A 194 6.06 13.14 -29.41
CA GLY A 194 6.87 14.37 -29.45
C GLY A 194 8.27 14.14 -30.02
N ILE A 195 8.99 13.11 -29.54
CA ILE A 195 10.31 12.76 -30.08
C ILE A 195 10.21 12.30 -31.54
N SER A 196 9.23 11.46 -31.86
CA SER A 196 9.06 10.92 -33.21
C SER A 196 8.76 12.03 -34.24
N ASN A 197 7.96 13.03 -33.85
CA ASN A 197 7.68 14.19 -34.71
C ASN A 197 8.92 15.06 -34.94
N ASN A 198 9.71 15.32 -33.88
CA ASN A 198 10.97 16.06 -34.02
C ASN A 198 11.96 15.30 -34.93
N LEU A 199 12.04 13.97 -34.81
CA LEU A 199 12.90 13.14 -35.68
C LEU A 199 12.41 13.13 -37.13
N LYS A 200 11.09 13.12 -37.34
CA LYS A 200 10.49 13.20 -38.69
C LYS A 200 10.89 14.50 -39.40
N GLU A 201 10.81 15.62 -38.68
CA GLU A 201 11.20 16.93 -39.21
C GLU A 201 12.69 16.98 -39.61
N ILE A 202 13.56 16.35 -38.81
CA ILE A 202 15.00 16.33 -39.08
C ILE A 202 15.36 15.41 -40.25
N LYS A 203 14.71 14.24 -40.36
CA LYS A 203 15.01 13.26 -41.43
C LYS A 203 14.39 13.61 -42.78
N GLY A 204 13.31 14.40 -42.79
CA GLY A 204 12.56 14.71 -44.01
C GLY A 204 11.75 13.51 -44.55
N ASP A 205 11.57 12.46 -43.75
CA ASP A 205 10.80 11.27 -44.14
C ASP A 205 9.29 11.52 -43.99
N GLU A 206 8.49 11.09 -44.97
CA GLU A 206 7.02 11.22 -44.91
C GLU A 206 6.38 10.34 -43.82
N GLU A 207 7.01 9.21 -43.47
CA GLU A 207 6.54 8.28 -42.45
C GLU A 207 7.66 7.84 -41.51
N PHE A 208 7.49 8.13 -40.21
CA PHE A 208 8.35 7.59 -39.17
C PHE A 208 8.01 6.11 -38.94
N ARG A 209 8.87 5.21 -39.41
CA ARG A 209 8.75 3.76 -39.24
C ARG A 209 9.78 3.25 -38.25
N LEU A 210 9.34 2.49 -37.27
CA LEU A 210 10.24 1.84 -36.32
C LEU A 210 10.86 0.62 -37.00
N LYS A 211 12.19 0.61 -37.17
CA LYS A 211 12.90 -0.48 -37.85
C LYS A 211 13.78 -1.25 -36.87
N PHE A 212 13.60 -2.57 -36.83
CA PHE A 212 14.54 -3.48 -36.18
C PHE A 212 15.29 -4.24 -37.27
N ASN A 213 16.55 -3.86 -37.48
CA ASN A 213 17.43 -4.49 -38.46
C ASN A 213 18.40 -5.41 -37.73
N ALA A 214 17.99 -6.66 -37.50
CA ALA A 214 18.90 -7.73 -37.12
C ALA A 214 19.29 -8.54 -38.39
N PRO A 215 20.45 -9.22 -38.41
CA PRO A 215 20.94 -9.94 -39.59
C PRO A 215 19.93 -10.94 -40.20
N SER A 216 18.99 -11.43 -39.41
CA SER A 216 18.01 -12.45 -39.80
C SER A 216 16.55 -11.99 -39.76
N ILE A 217 16.26 -10.83 -39.18
CA ILE A 217 14.87 -10.36 -38.96
C ILE A 217 14.82 -8.86 -39.23
N VAL A 218 14.08 -8.49 -40.28
CA VAL A 218 13.67 -7.12 -40.54
C VAL A 218 12.23 -6.97 -40.11
N PHE A 219 11.99 -6.18 -39.06
CA PHE A 219 10.66 -5.86 -38.58
C PHE A 219 10.44 -4.36 -38.64
N GLU A 220 9.37 -3.94 -39.32
CA GLU A 220 8.97 -2.54 -39.43
C GLU A 220 7.60 -2.33 -38.79
N LEU A 221 7.46 -1.31 -37.95
CA LEU A 221 6.20 -0.95 -37.29
C LEU A 221 5.89 0.53 -37.53
N SER A 222 4.66 0.84 -37.95
CA SER A 222 4.23 2.24 -38.05
C SER A 222 4.03 2.85 -36.66
N LEU A 223 4.13 4.18 -36.54
CA LEU A 223 3.86 4.88 -35.27
C LEU A 223 2.43 4.64 -34.77
N THR A 224 1.47 4.47 -35.68
CA THR A 224 0.07 4.13 -35.35
C THR A 224 -0.05 2.71 -34.79
N GLN A 225 0.66 1.74 -35.37
CA GLN A 225 0.71 0.38 -34.84
C GLN A 225 1.40 0.33 -33.48
N TYR A 226 2.49 1.08 -33.29
CA TYR A 226 3.16 1.24 -31.99
C TYR A 226 2.18 1.75 -30.92
N ALA A 227 1.45 2.83 -31.22
CA ALA A 227 0.49 3.41 -30.29
C ALA A 227 -0.63 2.42 -29.93
N ASN A 228 -1.15 1.69 -30.92
CA ASN A 228 -2.17 0.66 -30.72
C ASN A 228 -1.66 -0.51 -29.87
N ILE A 229 -0.45 -1.01 -30.11
CA ILE A 229 0.13 -2.09 -29.29
C ILE A 229 0.26 -1.65 -27.84
N LEU A 230 0.76 -0.43 -27.59
CA LEU A 230 0.89 0.10 -26.23
C LEU A 230 -0.49 0.30 -25.57
N LEU A 231 -1.48 0.73 -26.34
CA LEU A 231 -2.86 0.87 -25.88
C LEU A 231 -3.46 -0.49 -25.49
N TYR A 232 -3.34 -1.51 -26.34
CA TYR A 232 -3.83 -2.86 -26.04
C TYR A 232 -3.14 -3.46 -24.83
N PHE A 233 -1.83 -3.26 -24.69
CA PHE A 233 -1.09 -3.68 -23.51
C PHE A 233 -1.60 -2.99 -22.23
N THR A 234 -1.87 -1.68 -22.30
CA THR A 234 -2.44 -0.92 -21.18
C THR A 234 -3.85 -1.39 -20.82
N ILE A 235 -4.71 -1.65 -21.82
CA ILE A 235 -6.05 -2.21 -21.62
C ILE A 235 -5.97 -3.58 -20.95
N ALA A 236 -5.05 -4.46 -21.39
CA ALA A 236 -4.85 -5.77 -20.78
C ALA A 236 -4.47 -5.67 -19.30
N ILE A 237 -3.60 -4.73 -18.92
CA ILE A 237 -3.26 -4.44 -17.52
C ILE A 237 -4.50 -3.98 -16.74
N VAL A 238 -5.29 -3.04 -17.28
CA VAL A 238 -6.51 -2.55 -16.61
C VAL A 238 -7.53 -3.67 -16.41
N ILE A 239 -7.74 -4.52 -17.41
CA ILE A 239 -8.60 -5.71 -17.30
C ILE A 239 -8.08 -6.64 -16.20
N ALA A 240 -6.78 -6.92 -16.14
CA ALA A 240 -6.19 -7.75 -15.09
C ALA A 240 -6.43 -7.16 -13.69
N MET A 241 -6.31 -5.84 -13.52
CA MET A 241 -6.61 -5.14 -12.26
C MET A 241 -8.09 -5.26 -11.87
N LEU A 242 -9.01 -5.13 -12.83
CA LEU A 242 -10.46 -5.32 -12.61
C LEU A 242 -10.79 -6.77 -12.22
N VAL A 243 -10.20 -7.76 -12.90
CA VAL A 243 -10.36 -9.18 -12.57
C VAL A 243 -9.86 -9.47 -11.15
N LEU A 244 -8.69 -8.95 -10.78
CA LEU A 244 -8.15 -9.10 -9.42
C LEU A 244 -9.09 -8.49 -8.36
N TYR A 245 -9.69 -7.35 -8.66
CA TYR A 245 -10.68 -6.73 -7.77
C TYR A 245 -11.96 -7.56 -7.63
N ILE A 246 -12.48 -8.13 -8.72
CA ILE A 246 -13.65 -9.02 -8.68
C ILE A 246 -13.33 -10.29 -7.87
N VAL A 247 -12.16 -10.91 -8.10
CA VAL A 247 -11.70 -12.07 -7.31
C VAL A 247 -11.60 -11.72 -5.84
N TRP A 248 -11.08 -10.54 -5.51
CA TRP A 248 -11.00 -10.05 -4.13
C TRP A 248 -12.40 -9.85 -3.52
N LEU A 249 -13.36 -9.24 -4.23
CA LEU A 249 -14.75 -9.08 -3.78
C LEU A 249 -15.42 -10.43 -3.51
N VAL A 250 -15.29 -11.39 -4.43
CA VAL A 250 -15.85 -12.74 -4.27
C VAL A 250 -15.24 -13.44 -3.06
N LYS A 251 -13.91 -13.39 -2.93
CA LYS A 251 -13.19 -14.00 -1.80
C LYS A 251 -13.54 -13.34 -0.47
N GLN A 252 -13.73 -12.02 -0.43
CA GLN A 252 -14.12 -11.30 0.77
C GLN A 252 -15.54 -11.66 1.21
N ARG A 253 -16.49 -11.85 0.28
CA ARG A 253 -17.84 -12.34 0.58
C ARG A 253 -17.84 -13.76 1.16
N HIS A 254 -16.96 -14.63 0.67
CA HIS A 254 -16.84 -15.99 1.22
C HIS A 254 -16.09 -16.05 2.56
N LEU A 255 -15.21 -15.08 2.84
CA LEU A 255 -14.41 -15.00 4.07
C LEU A 255 -14.99 -14.02 5.10
N SER A 256 -16.14 -13.39 4.85
CA SER A 256 -16.82 -12.58 5.87
C SER A 256 -17.37 -13.52 6.96
N PHE A 257 -16.50 -13.86 7.89
CA PHE A 257 -16.75 -14.65 9.10
C PHE A 257 -17.76 -14.03 10.07
N GLU A 258 -18.56 -13.05 9.65
CA GLU A 258 -19.63 -12.48 10.50
C GLU A 258 -20.67 -13.52 10.90
N HIS A 259 -20.79 -14.65 10.19
CA HIS A 259 -21.68 -15.76 10.57
C HIS A 259 -20.99 -16.88 11.37
N SER A 260 -19.67 -16.87 11.51
CA SER A 260 -19.03 -17.71 12.50
C SER A 260 -18.91 -16.91 13.80
N ARG A 261 -19.69 -17.26 14.82
CA ARG A 261 -19.44 -16.79 16.21
C ARG A 261 -18.13 -17.33 16.80
N PHE A 262 -17.16 -17.69 15.96
CA PHE A 262 -15.79 -17.83 16.42
C PHE A 262 -15.31 -16.44 16.78
N PHE A 263 -15.49 -16.11 18.07
CA PHE A 263 -14.66 -15.12 18.74
C PHE A 263 -13.25 -15.33 18.24
N TYR A 264 -12.74 -14.39 17.45
CA TYR A 264 -11.31 -14.19 17.26
C TYR A 264 -10.80 -13.73 18.63
N ARG A 265 -10.78 -14.66 19.59
CA ARG A 265 -10.03 -14.53 20.82
C ARG A 265 -8.62 -14.34 20.28
N SER A 266 -8.13 -13.10 20.34
CA SER A 266 -6.76 -12.78 20.05
C SER A 266 -5.93 -13.72 20.90
N TYR A 267 -5.56 -14.86 20.32
CA TYR A 267 -4.69 -15.79 20.96
C TYR A 267 -3.38 -15.02 21.02
N LYS A 268 -3.08 -14.50 22.20
CA LYS A 268 -1.73 -14.13 22.66
C LYS A 268 -0.86 -15.40 22.69
N HIS A 269 -0.85 -16.18 21.61
CA HIS A 269 0.22 -17.14 21.43
C HIS A 269 1.46 -16.33 21.11
N ALA A 270 2.49 -16.49 21.94
CA ALA A 270 3.78 -15.83 21.82
C ALA A 270 4.51 -16.15 20.51
N ASN A 271 3.94 -17.01 19.66
CA ASN A 271 4.52 -17.37 18.38
C ASN A 271 4.22 -16.31 17.32
N HIS A 272 4.98 -15.22 17.38
CA HIS A 272 4.89 -14.01 16.56
C HIS A 272 4.97 -14.23 15.03
N GLN A 273 5.37 -15.41 14.56
CA GLN A 273 5.48 -15.73 13.14
C GLN A 273 4.11 -15.88 12.47
N PHE A 274 3.14 -16.51 13.14
CA PHE A 274 1.79 -16.72 12.57
C PHE A 274 1.01 -15.42 12.41
N THR A 275 1.18 -14.45 13.32
CA THR A 275 0.49 -13.16 13.23
C THR A 275 0.90 -12.36 11.99
N LEU A 276 2.16 -12.49 11.55
CA LEU A 276 2.64 -11.81 10.34
C LEU A 276 1.97 -12.37 9.08
N PHE A 277 1.87 -13.70 8.98
CA PHE A 277 1.25 -14.35 7.83
C PHE A 277 -0.25 -14.03 7.70
N VAL A 278 -0.96 -13.91 8.84
CA VAL A 278 -2.37 -13.51 8.86
C VAL A 278 -2.57 -12.08 8.34
N LEU A 279 -1.76 -11.12 8.80
CA LEU A 279 -1.82 -9.72 8.35
C LEU A 279 -1.53 -9.56 6.86
N THR A 280 -0.59 -10.33 6.32
CA THR A 280 -0.31 -10.36 4.89
C THR A 280 -1.44 -11.00 4.09
N LYS A 281 -2.12 -12.01 4.65
CA LYS A 281 -3.26 -12.68 4.01
C LYS A 281 -4.50 -11.79 3.92
N GLU A 282 -4.67 -10.83 4.82
CA GLU A 282 -5.81 -9.90 4.77
C GLU A 282 -5.59 -8.77 3.75
N ASN A 283 -4.35 -8.33 3.54
CA ASN A 283 -4.02 -7.15 2.71
C ASN A 283 -3.35 -7.49 1.36
N TRP A 284 -3.40 -8.75 0.93
CA TRP A 284 -2.75 -9.21 -0.30
C TRP A 284 -3.19 -8.42 -1.54
N PHE A 285 -4.47 -8.00 -1.61
CA PHE A 285 -5.03 -7.25 -2.73
C PHE A 285 -4.36 -5.88 -2.93
N TYR A 286 -4.24 -5.07 -1.89
CA TYR A 286 -3.57 -3.77 -2.00
C TYR A 286 -2.09 -3.94 -2.34
N LEU A 287 -1.46 -4.99 -1.80
CA LEU A 287 -0.05 -5.27 -2.07
C LEU A 287 0.17 -5.63 -3.55
N ILE A 288 -0.59 -6.59 -4.09
CA ILE A 288 -0.45 -6.99 -5.50
C ILE A 288 -0.84 -5.84 -6.44
N LEU A 289 -1.88 -5.08 -6.11
CA LEU A 289 -2.31 -3.95 -6.93
C LEU A 289 -1.23 -2.86 -6.97
N ASN A 290 -0.58 -2.55 -5.84
CA ASN A 290 0.56 -1.64 -5.80
C ASN A 290 1.69 -2.08 -6.71
N VAL A 291 2.01 -3.38 -6.68
CA VAL A 291 3.08 -3.94 -7.49
C VAL A 291 2.75 -3.84 -8.97
N ILE A 292 1.50 -4.16 -9.36
CA ILE A 292 1.03 -4.05 -10.74
C ILE A 292 1.10 -2.60 -11.20
N THR A 293 0.52 -1.67 -10.44
CA THR A 293 0.53 -0.25 -10.81
C THR A 293 1.94 0.30 -10.89
N LEU A 294 2.84 -0.08 -9.97
CA LEU A 294 4.24 0.30 -10.00
C LEU A 294 4.98 -0.25 -11.22
N ALA A 295 4.82 -1.56 -11.49
CA ALA A 295 5.42 -2.21 -12.63
C ALA A 295 4.95 -1.57 -13.95
N SER A 296 3.64 -1.33 -14.11
CA SER A 296 3.08 -0.69 -15.29
C SER A 296 3.54 0.76 -15.46
N THR A 297 3.45 1.58 -14.41
CA THR A 297 3.81 3.01 -14.49
C THR A 297 5.30 3.19 -14.78
N SER A 298 6.18 2.46 -14.10
CA SER A 298 7.62 2.50 -14.35
C SER A 298 7.99 1.93 -15.71
N LEU A 299 7.35 0.86 -16.17
CA LEU A 299 7.58 0.29 -17.50
C LEU A 299 7.23 1.30 -18.60
N LEU A 300 6.04 1.90 -18.54
CA LEU A 300 5.59 2.87 -19.53
C LEU A 300 6.47 4.12 -19.53
N MET A 301 6.59 4.79 -18.37
CA MET A 301 7.28 6.09 -18.29
C MET A 301 8.80 5.97 -18.42
N ILE A 302 9.40 4.96 -17.79
CA ILE A 302 10.86 4.87 -17.69
C ILE A 302 11.43 3.92 -18.75
N ASN A 303 11.01 2.66 -18.76
CA ASN A 303 11.62 1.67 -19.68
C ASN A 303 11.25 1.90 -21.14
N ILE A 304 10.04 2.38 -21.45
CA ILE A 304 9.59 2.60 -22.84
C ILE A 304 9.81 4.05 -23.27
N ALA A 305 9.43 5.04 -22.46
CA ALA A 305 9.59 6.44 -22.85
C ALA A 305 11.04 6.94 -22.69
N PHE A 306 11.64 6.74 -21.51
CA PHE A 306 12.85 7.45 -21.12
C PHE A 306 14.16 6.75 -21.51
N ILE A 307 14.30 5.47 -21.18
CA ILE A 307 15.55 4.74 -21.34
C ILE A 307 16.04 4.61 -22.80
N PRO A 308 15.18 4.39 -23.82
CA PRO A 308 15.63 4.28 -25.22
C PRO A 308 16.46 5.47 -25.72
N ILE A 309 16.24 6.65 -25.17
CA ILE A 309 16.99 7.87 -25.48
C ILE A 309 18.47 7.69 -25.16
N PHE A 310 18.77 7.14 -23.99
CA PHE A 310 20.15 6.94 -23.55
C PHE A 310 20.75 5.64 -24.07
N ASP A 311 19.92 4.63 -24.36
CA ASP A 311 20.36 3.43 -25.07
C ASP A 311 20.90 3.78 -26.47
N THR A 312 20.24 4.71 -27.18
CA THR A 312 20.70 5.24 -28.48
C THR A 312 22.10 5.83 -28.37
N GLN A 313 22.39 6.57 -27.30
CA GLN A 313 23.67 7.24 -27.11
C GLN A 313 24.81 6.28 -26.75
N THR A 314 24.51 5.24 -25.98
CA THR A 314 25.53 4.30 -25.51
C THR A 314 25.90 3.27 -26.55
N THR A 315 24.95 2.81 -27.37
CA THR A 315 25.22 1.74 -28.34
C THR A 315 25.37 2.23 -29.77
N GLY A 316 25.07 3.51 -30.05
CA GLY A 316 25.09 4.08 -31.41
C GLY A 316 24.00 3.52 -32.34
N GLN A 317 23.09 2.69 -31.83
CA GLN A 317 21.92 2.22 -32.57
C GLN A 317 20.86 3.31 -32.60
N THR A 318 19.94 3.25 -33.56
CA THR A 318 18.93 4.30 -33.70
C THR A 318 17.87 4.24 -32.58
N TYR A 319 17.22 5.37 -32.32
CA TYR A 319 16.14 5.46 -31.33
C TYR A 319 14.98 4.53 -31.66
N GLU A 320 14.67 4.36 -32.96
CA GLU A 320 13.63 3.45 -33.42
C GLU A 320 13.88 2.00 -33.01
N PHE A 321 15.14 1.56 -33.14
CA PHE A 321 15.55 0.21 -32.77
C PHE A 321 15.32 -0.05 -31.29
N TRP A 322 15.76 0.88 -30.42
CA TRP A 322 15.64 0.72 -28.98
C TRP A 322 14.21 0.82 -28.49
N LEU A 323 13.42 1.74 -29.03
CA LEU A 323 12.00 1.86 -28.68
C LEU A 323 11.23 0.57 -29.01
N LEU A 324 11.50 -0.02 -30.18
CA LEU A 324 10.88 -1.27 -30.62
C LEU A 324 11.37 -2.47 -29.79
N ALA A 325 12.67 -2.55 -29.50
CA ALA A 325 13.22 -3.59 -28.64
C ALA A 325 12.58 -3.54 -27.23
N ARG A 326 12.48 -2.35 -26.63
CA ARG A 326 11.83 -2.18 -25.32
C ARG A 326 10.35 -2.54 -25.34
N LEU A 327 9.64 -2.20 -26.42
CA LEU A 327 8.24 -2.59 -26.60
C LEU A 327 8.10 -4.12 -26.64
N LEU A 328 8.97 -4.81 -27.37
CA LEU A 328 8.96 -6.28 -27.51
C LEU A 328 9.24 -6.98 -26.17
N PHE A 329 10.18 -6.46 -25.37
CA PHE A 329 10.50 -7.00 -24.05
C PHE A 329 9.55 -6.53 -22.94
N ALA A 330 8.63 -5.60 -23.21
CA ALA A 330 7.78 -4.99 -22.19
C ALA A 330 6.94 -6.01 -21.38
N PRO A 331 6.27 -7.01 -22.00
CA PRO A 331 5.51 -8.01 -21.24
C PRO A 331 6.39 -8.85 -20.32
N VAL A 332 7.60 -9.20 -20.76
CA VAL A 332 8.56 -10.00 -19.98
C VAL A 332 9.06 -9.20 -18.78
N ILE A 333 9.46 -7.94 -19.00
CA ILE A 333 9.91 -7.05 -17.93
C ILE A 333 8.78 -6.80 -16.92
N PHE A 334 7.55 -6.60 -17.40
CA PHE A 334 6.36 -6.42 -16.55
C PHE A 334 6.11 -7.62 -15.64
N LEU A 335 6.13 -8.83 -16.19
CA LEU A 335 5.92 -10.06 -15.42
C LEU A 335 7.07 -10.29 -14.44
N LEU A 336 8.31 -10.04 -14.86
CA LEU A 336 9.50 -10.15 -14.01
C LEU A 336 9.40 -9.22 -12.79
N ASP A 337 9.00 -7.95 -13.02
CA ASP A 337 8.76 -6.99 -11.93
C ASP A 337 7.75 -7.55 -10.92
N ILE A 338 6.62 -8.09 -11.37
CA ILE A 338 5.59 -8.62 -10.47
C ILE A 338 6.11 -9.83 -9.69
N ILE A 339 6.73 -10.78 -10.38
CA ILE A 339 7.23 -12.03 -9.79
C ILE A 339 8.30 -11.77 -8.73
N VAL A 340 9.17 -10.77 -8.94
CA VAL A 340 10.26 -10.46 -8.01
C VAL A 340 9.79 -9.53 -6.88
N ILE A 341 9.09 -8.45 -7.21
CA ILE A 341 8.74 -7.40 -6.23
C ILE A 341 7.70 -7.91 -5.23
N TYR A 342 6.68 -8.66 -5.69
CA TYR A 342 5.57 -9.07 -4.83
C TYR A 342 6.00 -9.97 -3.65
N PRO A 343 6.76 -11.08 -3.85
CA PRO A 343 7.22 -11.91 -2.74
C PRO A 343 8.15 -11.16 -1.77
N ILE A 344 9.03 -10.30 -2.29
CA ILE A 344 9.94 -9.51 -1.46
C ILE A 344 9.15 -8.56 -0.56
N LEU A 345 8.15 -7.86 -1.11
CA LEU A 345 7.30 -6.98 -0.31
C LEU A 345 6.44 -7.75 0.70
N LEU A 346 5.97 -8.95 0.36
CA LEU A 346 5.24 -9.82 1.28
C LEU A 346 6.10 -10.14 2.52
N LEU A 347 7.40 -10.35 2.32
CA LEU A 347 8.36 -10.63 3.39
C LEU A 347 8.78 -9.36 4.17
N LEU A 348 9.01 -8.24 3.48
CA LEU A 348 9.52 -7.02 4.09
C LEU A 348 8.45 -6.16 4.78
N THR A 349 7.25 -6.05 4.23
CA THR A 349 6.14 -5.25 4.80
C THR A 349 5.86 -5.57 6.28
N PRO A 350 5.73 -6.84 6.71
CA PRO A 350 5.51 -7.16 8.12
C PRO A 350 6.69 -6.80 9.03
N LEU A 351 7.93 -6.94 8.55
CA LEU A 351 9.14 -6.55 9.29
C LEU A 351 9.18 -5.03 9.50
N MET A 352 8.86 -4.27 8.45
CA MET A 352 8.80 -2.81 8.48
C MET A 352 7.70 -2.30 9.42
N LEU A 353 6.49 -2.86 9.34
CA LEU A 353 5.37 -2.47 10.20
C LEU A 353 5.65 -2.71 11.69
N LYS A 354 6.44 -3.73 12.05
CA LYS A 354 6.88 -3.95 13.43
C LYS A 354 7.77 -2.81 13.92
N GLY A 355 8.76 -2.39 13.11
CA GLY A 355 9.64 -1.26 13.43
C GLY A 355 8.86 0.06 13.60
N PHE A 356 7.86 0.30 12.75
CA PHE A 356 7.02 1.49 12.87
C PHE A 356 6.10 1.46 14.10
N LYS A 357 5.46 0.33 14.40
CA LYS A 357 4.52 0.24 15.55
C LYS A 357 5.22 0.41 16.90
N THR A 358 6.44 -0.12 17.08
CA THR A 358 7.18 0.00 18.34
C THR A 358 7.65 1.44 18.62
N ALA A 359 8.06 2.17 17.59
CA ALA A 359 8.47 3.58 17.73
C ALA A 359 7.29 4.55 17.92
N VAL A 360 6.11 4.20 17.41
CA VAL A 360 4.96 5.11 17.31
C VAL A 360 3.93 4.91 18.43
N SER A 361 3.69 3.68 18.91
CA SER A 361 2.41 3.37 19.55
C SER A 361 2.22 3.81 21.00
N LYS A 362 3.26 4.26 21.73
CA LYS A 362 3.07 4.76 23.12
C LYS A 362 2.80 6.26 23.18
N ASN A 363 3.58 7.07 22.45
CA ASN A 363 3.37 8.53 22.43
C ASN A 363 2.26 8.95 21.48
N GLN A 364 2.14 8.39 20.27
CA GLN A 364 1.09 8.83 19.34
C GLN A 364 -0.32 8.50 19.81
N ARG A 365 -0.54 7.41 20.57
CA ARG A 365 -1.88 7.04 21.08
C ARG A 365 -2.41 8.02 22.11
N LYS A 366 -1.53 8.59 22.96
CA LYS A 366 -1.90 9.65 23.92
C LYS A 366 -2.23 10.95 23.18
N THR A 367 -1.37 11.39 22.26
CA THR A 367 -1.56 12.65 21.53
C THR A 367 -2.73 12.61 20.54
N LEU A 368 -3.02 11.45 19.91
CA LEU A 368 -4.21 11.27 19.07
C LEU A 368 -5.49 11.27 19.89
N LYS A 369 -5.53 10.63 21.07
CA LYS A 369 -6.71 10.68 21.94
C LYS A 369 -7.05 12.12 22.35
N GLN A 370 -6.05 12.88 22.79
CA GLN A 370 -6.21 14.30 23.17
C GLN A 370 -6.64 15.18 21.98
N SER A 371 -5.98 15.02 20.83
CA SER A 371 -6.31 15.82 19.66
C SER A 371 -7.68 15.50 19.06
N PHE A 372 -8.16 14.26 19.19
CA PHE A 372 -9.52 13.90 18.75
C PHE A 372 -10.57 14.43 19.72
N THR A 373 -10.31 14.44 21.03
CA THR A 373 -11.20 15.08 22.01
C THR A 373 -11.30 16.59 21.81
N ASP A 374 -10.21 17.25 21.43
CA ASP A 374 -10.20 18.70 21.17
C ASP A 374 -10.91 19.10 19.86
N LEU A 375 -10.91 18.22 18.85
CA LEU A 375 -11.65 18.44 17.59
C LEU A 375 -13.13 18.05 17.71
N GLN A 376 -13.43 17.01 18.50
CA GLN A 376 -14.80 16.60 18.80
C GLN A 376 -15.53 17.61 19.68
N SER A 377 -14.83 18.33 20.57
CA SER A 377 -15.44 19.37 21.40
C SER A 377 -15.87 20.60 20.58
N VAL A 378 -15.21 20.89 19.45
CA VAL A 378 -15.49 22.08 18.61
C VAL A 378 -16.58 21.82 17.56
N VAL A 379 -16.64 20.62 16.96
CA VAL A 379 -17.50 20.37 15.78
C VAL A 379 -18.71 19.47 16.08
N LEU A 380 -18.68 18.71 17.17
CA LEU A 380 -19.61 17.58 17.38
C LEU A 380 -20.65 17.69 18.52
N PRO A 381 -20.88 18.81 19.24
CA PRO A 381 -21.76 18.78 20.42
C PRO A 381 -23.22 18.42 20.11
N ILE A 382 -23.69 18.64 18.87
CA ILE A 382 -25.09 18.37 18.49
C ILE A 382 -25.27 16.93 17.97
N ILE A 383 -24.34 16.40 17.17
CA ILE A 383 -24.45 15.07 16.55
C ILE A 383 -24.06 13.96 17.55
N ASN A 384 -23.06 14.18 18.40
CA ASN A 384 -22.66 13.19 19.41
C ASN A 384 -23.72 13.02 20.52
N LYS A 385 -24.48 14.07 20.85
CA LYS A 385 -25.51 14.00 21.90
C LYS A 385 -26.65 13.04 21.51
N ARG A 386 -27.12 13.08 20.26
CA ARG A 386 -28.13 12.12 19.75
C ARG A 386 -27.60 10.69 19.66
N LYS A 387 -26.38 10.51 19.14
CA LYS A 387 -25.78 9.18 18.99
C LYS A 387 -25.51 8.50 20.34
N HIS A 388 -25.03 9.23 21.34
CA HIS A 388 -24.87 8.71 22.71
C HIS A 388 -26.19 8.40 23.42
N GLN A 389 -27.28 9.06 23.05
CA GLN A 389 -28.60 8.77 23.61
C GLN A 389 -29.19 7.50 22.99
N GLN A 390 -29.05 7.32 21.68
CA GLN A 390 -29.43 6.08 20.97
C GLN A 390 -28.62 4.87 21.46
N LEU A 391 -27.30 5.00 21.61
CA LEU A 391 -26.46 3.91 22.10
C LEU A 391 -26.85 3.46 23.50
N ARG A 392 -27.20 4.42 24.38
CA ARG A 392 -27.68 4.13 25.74
C ARG A 392 -29.08 3.49 25.76
N GLN A 393 -29.98 3.89 24.85
CA GLN A 393 -31.27 3.23 24.67
C GLN A 393 -31.10 1.77 24.23
N GLU A 394 -30.20 1.50 23.29
CA GLU A 394 -29.91 0.13 22.84
C GLU A 394 -29.28 -0.72 23.94
N GLU A 395 -28.32 -0.17 24.70
CA GLU A 395 -27.72 -0.85 25.85
C GLU A 395 -28.77 -1.16 26.93
N LEU A 396 -29.65 -0.21 27.26
CA LEU A 396 -30.73 -0.43 28.21
C LEU A 396 -31.73 -1.47 27.71
N LYS A 397 -32.05 -1.47 26.42
CA LYS A 397 -32.90 -2.49 25.79
C LYS A 397 -32.24 -3.88 25.81
N ARG A 398 -30.91 -3.96 25.67
CA ARG A 398 -30.16 -5.21 25.84
C ARG A 398 -30.16 -5.69 27.28
N LEU A 399 -29.99 -4.78 28.25
CA LEU A 399 -30.06 -5.08 29.67
C LEU A 399 -31.45 -5.57 30.06
N ALA A 400 -32.52 -4.86 29.66
CA ALA A 400 -33.90 -5.24 29.91
C ALA A 400 -34.21 -6.66 29.41
N ARG A 401 -33.77 -6.99 28.18
CA ARG A 401 -33.87 -8.35 27.63
C ARG A 401 -33.07 -9.37 28.44
N ALA A 402 -31.85 -9.04 28.86
CA ALA A 402 -31.01 -9.93 29.65
C ALA A 402 -31.56 -10.19 31.06
N THR A 403 -32.32 -9.25 31.61
CA THR A 403 -32.99 -9.35 32.92
C THR A 403 -34.45 -9.80 32.81
N HIS A 404 -34.93 -10.13 31.61
CA HIS A 404 -36.32 -10.52 31.34
C HIS A 404 -37.37 -9.48 31.78
N PHE A 405 -37.06 -8.18 31.60
CA PHE A 405 -38.02 -7.08 31.77
C PHE A 405 -38.54 -6.63 30.40
N ASP A 406 -39.85 -6.66 30.23
CA ASP A 406 -40.54 -6.03 29.10
C ASP A 406 -40.81 -4.56 29.45
N LEU A 407 -40.23 -3.65 28.68
CA LEU A 407 -40.36 -2.21 28.88
C LEU A 407 -41.04 -1.58 27.67
N THR A 408 -42.07 -0.79 27.93
CA THR A 408 -42.66 0.11 26.93
C THR A 408 -41.71 1.27 26.62
N GLU A 409 -41.92 1.97 25.50
CA GLU A 409 -41.06 3.11 25.12
C GLU A 409 -41.08 4.23 26.17
N GLY A 410 -42.25 4.52 26.77
CA GLY A 410 -42.37 5.51 27.83
C GLY A 410 -41.64 5.12 29.13
N GLU A 411 -41.68 3.84 29.50
CA GLU A 411 -40.93 3.32 30.65
C GLU A 411 -39.42 3.36 30.40
N MET A 412 -38.98 3.08 29.16
CA MET A 412 -37.58 3.13 28.77
C MET A 412 -36.99 4.53 28.94
N GLU A 413 -37.74 5.58 28.56
CA GLU A 413 -37.30 6.97 28.73
C GLU A 413 -37.18 7.37 30.20
N LYS A 414 -38.17 7.00 31.03
CA LYS A 414 -38.13 7.25 32.47
C LYS A 414 -36.95 6.52 33.13
N LEU A 415 -36.77 5.24 32.80
CA LEU A 415 -35.70 4.41 33.33
C LEU A 415 -34.32 4.93 32.92
N LEU A 416 -34.17 5.51 31.73
CA LEU A 416 -32.93 6.16 31.29
C LEU A 416 -32.52 7.33 32.19
N VAL A 417 -33.47 8.13 32.64
CA VAL A 417 -33.22 9.27 33.54
C VAL A 417 -32.80 8.76 34.92
N GLU A 418 -33.49 7.75 35.44
CA GLU A 418 -33.17 7.12 36.73
C GLU A 418 -31.80 6.42 36.69
N PHE A 419 -31.53 5.63 35.65
CA PHE A 419 -30.27 4.91 35.47
C PHE A 419 -29.08 5.87 35.34
N LYS A 420 -29.27 7.01 34.68
CA LYS A 420 -28.27 8.09 34.65
C LYS A 420 -27.98 8.63 36.04
N THR A 421 -29.02 8.84 36.86
CA THR A 421 -28.86 9.36 38.23
C THR A 421 -28.14 8.34 39.13
N ILE A 422 -28.46 7.06 38.98
CA ILE A 422 -27.81 5.96 39.70
C ILE A 422 -26.33 5.84 39.29
N THR A 423 -26.03 5.81 37.99
CA THR A 423 -24.65 5.70 37.47
C THR A 423 -23.77 6.88 37.90
N GLN A 424 -24.31 8.09 37.91
CA GLN A 424 -23.61 9.27 38.46
C GLN A 424 -23.27 9.13 39.96
N SER A 425 -24.03 8.35 40.72
CA SER A 425 -23.73 8.07 42.12
C SER A 425 -22.57 7.06 42.24
N PHE A 426 -22.48 6.08 41.32
CA PHE A 426 -21.35 5.14 41.25
C PHE A 426 -20.03 5.79 40.80
N ASP A 427 -20.08 6.86 40.01
CA ASP A 427 -18.87 7.62 39.64
C ASP A 427 -18.13 8.18 40.87
N ARG A 428 -18.85 8.46 41.97
CA ARG A 428 -18.23 8.87 43.25
C ARG A 428 -17.45 7.72 43.90
N VAL A 429 -17.96 6.49 43.79
CA VAL A 429 -17.30 5.27 44.30
C VAL A 429 -16.03 4.96 43.50
N MET A 430 -16.07 5.17 42.18
CA MET A 430 -14.92 4.97 41.28
C MET A 430 -13.72 5.88 41.58
N ASN A 431 -13.94 7.00 42.27
CA ASN A 431 -12.89 7.94 42.67
C ASN A 431 -12.22 7.58 44.01
N ILE A 432 -12.69 6.52 44.69
CA ILE A 432 -12.08 6.03 45.93
C ILE A 432 -10.87 5.16 45.57
N ASP A 433 -9.70 5.46 46.13
CA ASP A 433 -8.50 4.64 45.94
C ASP A 433 -8.68 3.26 46.61
N THR A 434 -8.65 2.21 45.80
CA THR A 434 -8.79 0.81 46.23
C THR A 434 -7.53 -0.01 45.92
N THR A 435 -6.41 0.64 45.57
CA THR A 435 -5.19 -0.04 45.06
C THR A 435 -4.62 -1.09 46.02
N SER A 436 -4.82 -0.92 47.33
CA SER A 436 -4.31 -1.83 48.38
C SER A 436 -5.40 -2.51 49.20
N VAL A 437 -6.65 -2.50 48.73
CA VAL A 437 -7.80 -3.05 49.45
C VAL A 437 -8.27 -4.31 48.76
N GLU A 438 -8.24 -5.45 49.46
CA GLU A 438 -8.83 -6.69 48.94
C GLU A 438 -10.36 -6.59 48.88
N PRO A 439 -11.00 -7.11 47.81
CA PRO A 439 -12.45 -7.08 47.70
C PRO A 439 -13.11 -7.98 48.76
N MET A 440 -14.05 -7.42 49.51
CA MET A 440 -14.85 -8.16 50.49
C MET A 440 -16.03 -8.88 49.78
N TYR A 441 -15.88 -10.20 49.55
CA TYR A 441 -16.92 -11.01 48.88
C TYR A 441 -18.06 -11.45 49.81
N ALA A 442 -17.79 -11.58 51.11
CA ALA A 442 -18.77 -11.91 52.15
C ALA A 442 -18.50 -11.04 53.38
N PRO A 443 -19.51 -10.65 54.15
CA PRO A 443 -19.32 -9.81 55.34
C PRO A 443 -18.68 -10.56 56.52
N PHE A 444 -18.36 -11.85 56.35
CA PHE A 444 -17.75 -12.73 57.33
C PHE A 444 -16.69 -13.60 56.67
N ASN A 445 -15.63 -13.91 57.43
CA ASN A 445 -14.61 -14.86 56.99
C ASN A 445 -15.19 -16.28 56.98
N THR A 446 -15.64 -16.72 55.81
CA THR A 446 -16.20 -18.07 55.63
C THR A 446 -15.15 -19.12 55.34
N SER A 447 -13.86 -18.80 55.26
CA SER A 447 -12.83 -19.80 54.93
C SER A 447 -12.34 -20.54 56.18
N PRO A 448 -12.34 -21.89 56.17
CA PRO A 448 -12.88 -22.77 55.14
C PRO A 448 -14.40 -23.00 55.31
N THR A 449 -15.18 -22.86 54.24
CA THR A 449 -16.63 -23.12 54.29
C THR A 449 -16.82 -24.62 54.49
N PRO A 450 -17.57 -25.08 55.50
CA PRO A 450 -17.75 -26.52 55.70
C PRO A 450 -18.45 -27.12 54.47
N LEU A 451 -17.84 -28.13 53.86
CA LEU A 451 -18.47 -28.85 52.76
C LEU A 451 -19.71 -29.59 53.28
N ARG A 452 -20.83 -29.47 52.57
CA ARG A 452 -22.03 -30.26 52.84
C ARG A 452 -21.68 -31.75 52.71
N LYS A 453 -22.03 -32.56 53.72
CA LYS A 453 -21.88 -34.03 53.64
C LYS A 453 -22.69 -34.56 52.47
N ASP A 454 -22.12 -35.49 51.71
CA ASP A 454 -22.78 -36.16 50.60
C ASP A 454 -23.80 -37.20 51.10
N LYS A 455 -24.92 -36.70 51.63
CA LYS A 455 -26.08 -37.52 51.99
C LYS A 455 -27.21 -37.23 51.01
N VAL A 456 -27.69 -38.28 50.36
CA VAL A 456 -28.84 -38.19 49.46
C VAL A 456 -30.10 -37.98 50.31
N ILE A 457 -30.76 -36.85 50.12
CA ILE A 457 -32.09 -36.57 50.69
C ILE A 457 -33.08 -36.73 49.55
N VAL A 458 -33.94 -37.75 49.61
CA VAL A 458 -34.95 -38.01 48.58
C VAL A 458 -36.31 -37.54 49.11
N GLU A 459 -36.72 -36.33 48.73
CA GLU A 459 -38.09 -35.86 48.96
C GLU A 459 -39.00 -36.32 47.82
N LYS A 460 -40.03 -37.11 48.11
CA LYS A 460 -40.91 -37.76 47.12
C LYS A 460 -42.35 -37.23 47.16
N HIS A 461 -42.54 -35.93 47.00
CA HIS A 461 -43.88 -35.36 46.91
C HIS A 461 -44.01 -34.45 45.69
N PRO A 462 -44.15 -35.02 44.47
CA PRO A 462 -44.35 -34.24 43.25
C PRO A 462 -45.56 -33.28 43.37
N GLU A 463 -46.61 -33.69 44.10
CA GLU A 463 -47.76 -32.82 44.40
C GLU A 463 -47.37 -31.55 45.18
N LYS A 464 -46.47 -31.66 46.17
CA LYS A 464 -45.99 -30.51 46.94
C LYS A 464 -45.09 -29.60 46.10
N LEU A 465 -44.28 -30.18 45.21
CA LEU A 465 -43.41 -29.42 44.31
C LEU A 465 -44.20 -28.58 43.32
N LEU A 466 -45.37 -29.07 42.92
CA LEU A 466 -46.21 -28.45 41.89
C LEU A 466 -47.36 -27.60 42.46
N ALA A 467 -47.60 -27.60 43.78
CA ALA A 467 -48.72 -26.92 44.42
C ALA A 467 -48.80 -25.40 44.13
N ASN A 468 -47.66 -24.76 43.84
CA ASN A 468 -47.58 -23.32 43.55
C ASN A 468 -47.43 -23.02 42.04
N CYS A 469 -47.52 -24.03 41.17
CA CYS A 469 -47.38 -23.83 39.73
C CYS A 469 -48.69 -23.34 39.12
N LYS A 470 -48.65 -22.19 38.44
CA LYS A 470 -49.83 -21.55 37.82
C LYS A 470 -50.45 -22.41 36.72
N GLU A 471 -49.62 -23.01 35.87
CA GLU A 471 -50.04 -23.90 34.79
C GLU A 471 -49.24 -25.19 34.82
N MET A 472 -49.95 -26.30 34.68
CA MET A 472 -49.38 -27.65 34.69
C MET A 472 -49.93 -28.46 33.52
N SER A 473 -49.11 -29.34 32.98
CA SER A 473 -49.52 -30.35 32.01
C SER A 473 -48.79 -31.66 32.30
N VAL A 474 -49.54 -32.73 32.60
CA VAL A 474 -49.03 -34.10 32.79
C VAL A 474 -47.82 -34.17 33.74
N GLY A 475 -47.88 -33.49 34.89
CA GLY A 475 -46.81 -33.50 35.89
C GLY A 475 -45.60 -32.60 35.57
N PHE A 476 -45.67 -31.78 34.53
CA PHE A 476 -44.67 -30.77 34.20
C PHE A 476 -45.22 -29.35 34.37
N VAL A 477 -44.34 -28.41 34.69
CA VAL A 477 -44.65 -26.97 34.66
C VAL A 477 -44.77 -26.55 33.20
N LYS A 478 -45.91 -25.98 32.84
CA LYS A 478 -46.13 -25.42 31.51
C LYS A 478 -45.59 -23.98 31.51
N VAL A 479 -44.62 -23.71 30.63
CA VAL A 479 -43.94 -22.40 30.47
C VAL A 479 -44.56 -21.61 29.33
#